data_AF-A0A7X3U3C2-F1
#
_entry.id   AF-A0A7X3U3C2-F1
#
_cell.length_a   1.000
_cell.length_b   1.000
_cell.length_c   1.000
_cell.angle_alpha   90.00
_cell.angle_beta   90.00
_cell.angle_gamma   90.00
#
_symmetry.space_group_name_H-M   'P 1'
#
loop_
_entity.id
_entity.type
_entity.pdbx_description
1 polymer ?
#
loop_
_entity_poly.entity_id
_entity_poly.type
_entity_poly.pdbx_seq_one_letter_code
_entity_poly.pdbx_strand_id
1 'polypeptide(L)'
;MKQRKPVIDKSKASEDLHYMRLMALLQELVRDHGRKRAAAILGVDRRTLDAGLDERVLSRRMRTALDRALRSGVGSAPASERDHDDELEGRLKDIRGRVETLEESVSKGLAAVRGDVKALRNELAQVVRRAATLEPGGAVGVSADGQDAGTQPTRMPGVRREFPDLVTLEPAYDDEEVFGEFWHLIVEWRGLKETHPNRGKGLDWLTTEERFLALELTLLEKHGLTLPPETYPLRGLERSAQTNWRRAALSDTRRALRKAERLRKVRRVLTFGLW
;
A
#
# COMPACT_ATOMS: atom_id res chain seq x y z
N MET A 1 42.01 31.38 -48.84
CA MET A 1 42.27 30.63 -47.59
C MET A 1 41.42 29.37 -47.58
N LYS A 2 42.00 28.17 -47.81
CA LYS A 2 41.25 26.90 -47.79
C LYS A 2 41.19 26.38 -46.35
N GLN A 3 40.01 26.43 -45.73
CA GLN A 3 39.77 25.83 -44.43
C GLN A 3 39.80 24.31 -44.54
N ARG A 4 40.73 23.67 -43.83
CA ARG A 4 40.77 22.21 -43.68
C ARG A 4 39.66 21.79 -42.72
N LYS A 5 38.69 21.01 -43.20
CA LYS A 5 37.71 20.33 -42.35
C LYS A 5 38.46 19.37 -41.40
N PRO A 6 38.17 19.36 -40.08
CA PRO A 6 38.75 18.39 -39.17
C PRO A 6 38.21 17.00 -39.54
N VAL A 7 39.10 16.11 -39.96
CA VAL A 7 38.81 14.69 -40.11
C VAL A 7 38.65 14.14 -38.70
N ILE A 8 37.41 14.01 -38.24
CA ILE A 8 37.09 13.29 -37.00
C ILE A 8 37.47 11.84 -37.26
N ASP A 9 38.56 11.41 -36.63
CA ASP A 9 39.11 10.07 -36.71
C ASP A 9 38.16 9.09 -36.02
N LYS A 10 37.22 8.53 -36.80
CA LYS A 10 36.17 7.61 -36.33
C LYS A 10 36.74 6.41 -35.56
N SER A 11 38.00 6.07 -35.79
CA SER A 11 38.72 5.02 -35.06
C SER A 11 38.82 5.34 -33.57
N LYS A 12 39.24 6.56 -33.22
CA LYS A 12 39.42 6.98 -31.82
C LYS A 12 38.10 7.01 -31.06
N ALA A 13 37.04 7.53 -31.68
CA ALA A 13 35.71 7.56 -31.06
C ALA A 13 35.17 6.14 -30.76
N SER A 14 35.49 5.15 -31.61
CA SER A 14 35.09 3.76 -31.37
C SER A 14 35.91 3.09 -30.26
N GLU A 15 37.20 3.42 -30.16
CA GLU A 15 38.09 2.94 -29.11
C GLU A 15 37.70 3.52 -27.73
N ASP A 16 37.36 4.80 -27.69
CA ASP A 16 36.90 5.48 -26.46
C ASP A 16 35.56 4.90 -25.96
N LEU A 17 34.62 4.64 -26.88
CA LEU A 17 33.34 4.01 -26.54
C LEU A 17 33.53 2.58 -26.02
N HIS A 18 34.42 1.82 -26.66
CA HIS A 18 34.76 0.47 -26.24
C HIS A 18 35.43 0.46 -24.85
N TYR A 19 36.33 1.41 -24.61
CA TYR A 19 36.98 1.61 -23.32
C TYR A 19 35.97 1.93 -22.20
N MET A 20 35.04 2.85 -22.46
CA MET A 20 33.98 3.21 -21.51
C MET A 20 33.10 2.00 -21.15
N ARG A 21 32.77 1.16 -22.14
CA ARG A 21 31.99 -0.05 -21.93
C ARG A 21 32.72 -1.07 -21.04
N LEU A 22 34.02 -1.26 -21.26
CA LEU A 22 34.84 -2.16 -20.43
C LEU A 22 34.96 -1.66 -18.99
N MET A 23 35.08 -0.34 -18.80
CA MET A 23 35.10 0.27 -17.47
C MET A 23 33.77 0.11 -16.73
N ALA A 24 32.64 0.30 -17.41
CA ALA A 24 31.32 0.10 -16.81
C ALA A 24 31.13 -1.34 -16.31
N LEU A 25 31.52 -2.32 -17.13
CA LEU A 25 31.43 -3.74 -16.76
C LEU A 25 32.35 -4.11 -15.60
N LEU A 26 33.54 -3.51 -15.51
CA LEU A 26 34.42 -3.70 -14.35
C LEU A 26 33.78 -3.15 -13.06
N GLN A 27 33.12 -2.00 -13.13
CA GLN A 27 32.43 -1.40 -11.98
C GLN A 27 31.22 -2.23 -11.54
N GLU A 28 30.45 -2.76 -12.49
CA GLU A 28 29.31 -3.65 -12.24
C GLU A 28 29.76 -4.95 -11.55
N LEU A 29 30.76 -5.65 -12.11
CA LEU A 29 31.35 -6.86 -11.50
C LEU A 29 31.84 -6.63 -10.07
N VAL A 30 32.45 -5.47 -9.81
CA VAL A 30 32.97 -5.12 -8.49
C VAL A 30 31.86 -4.76 -7.52
N ARG A 31 30.78 -4.13 -7.99
CA ARG A 31 29.58 -3.83 -7.20
C ARG A 31 28.87 -5.11 -6.76
N ASP A 32 28.71 -6.07 -7.67
CA ASP A 32 27.86 -7.24 -7.44
C ASP A 32 28.58 -8.37 -6.68
N HIS A 33 29.88 -8.55 -6.93
CA HIS A 33 30.64 -9.64 -6.32
C HIS A 33 31.71 -9.18 -5.31
N GLY A 34 31.98 -7.88 -5.24
CA GLY A 34 33.07 -7.33 -4.46
C GLY A 34 34.44 -7.55 -5.12
N ARG A 35 35.40 -6.66 -4.79
CA ARG A 35 36.73 -6.58 -5.42
C ARG A 35 37.49 -7.92 -5.46
N LYS A 36 37.43 -8.70 -4.37
CA LYS A 36 38.15 -9.98 -4.25
C LYS A 36 37.62 -11.05 -5.20
N ARG A 37 36.29 -11.16 -5.36
CA ARG A 37 35.68 -12.15 -6.25
C ARG A 37 35.72 -11.69 -7.71
N ALA A 38 35.56 -10.39 -7.97
CA ALA A 38 35.72 -9.83 -9.31
C ALA A 38 37.13 -10.11 -9.88
N ALA A 39 38.18 -9.98 -9.05
CA ALA A 39 39.56 -10.32 -9.44
C ALA A 39 39.71 -11.81 -9.81
N ALA A 40 39.10 -12.70 -9.01
CA ALA A 40 39.12 -14.14 -9.27
C ALA A 40 38.34 -14.52 -10.54
N ILE A 41 37.17 -13.93 -10.77
CA ILE A 41 36.34 -14.15 -11.97
C ILE A 41 37.07 -13.70 -13.23
N LEU A 42 37.77 -12.57 -13.18
CA LEU A 42 38.54 -12.05 -14.30
C LEU A 42 39.91 -12.75 -14.46
N GLY A 43 40.33 -13.56 -13.50
CA GLY A 43 41.62 -14.24 -13.49
C GLY A 43 42.80 -13.26 -13.42
N VAL A 44 42.62 -12.11 -12.75
CA VAL A 44 43.64 -11.06 -12.62
C VAL A 44 44.00 -10.87 -11.14
N ASP A 45 45.24 -10.49 -10.86
CA ASP A 45 45.66 -10.16 -9.49
C ASP A 45 44.87 -8.97 -8.95
N ARG A 46 44.55 -9.03 -7.65
CA ARG A 46 43.75 -8.02 -6.94
C ARG A 46 44.40 -6.64 -7.03
N ARG A 47 45.73 -6.56 -6.97
CA ARG A 47 46.47 -5.29 -7.13
C ARG A 47 46.23 -4.65 -8.50
N THR A 48 46.12 -5.47 -9.54
CA THR A 48 45.87 -4.97 -10.90
C THR A 48 44.42 -4.53 -11.09
N LEU A 49 43.48 -5.14 -10.36
CA LEU A 49 42.09 -4.70 -10.31
C LEU A 49 41.94 -3.38 -9.53
N ASP A 50 42.56 -3.27 -8.36
CA ASP A 50 42.55 -2.05 -7.55
C ASP A 50 43.19 -0.87 -8.33
N ALA A 51 44.35 -1.08 -8.96
CA ALA A 51 44.98 -0.07 -9.82
C ALA A 51 44.07 0.35 -11.00
N GLY A 52 43.36 -0.59 -11.63
CA GLY A 52 42.44 -0.28 -12.73
C GLY A 52 41.21 0.53 -12.31
N LEU A 53 40.73 0.36 -11.08
CA LEU A 53 39.62 1.13 -10.52
C LEU A 53 40.07 2.52 -10.04
N ASP A 54 41.23 2.59 -9.38
CA ASP A 54 41.74 3.81 -8.75
C ASP A 54 42.33 4.77 -9.80
N GLU A 55 43.11 4.25 -10.75
CA GLU A 55 43.73 5.07 -11.81
C GLU A 55 42.79 5.27 -13.01
N ARG A 56 41.66 4.55 -13.05
CA ARG A 56 40.75 4.48 -14.21
C ARG A 56 41.47 4.15 -15.52
N VAL A 57 42.58 3.42 -15.45
CA VAL A 57 43.36 2.95 -16.59
C VAL A 57 43.28 1.42 -16.67
N LEU A 58 42.62 0.89 -17.70
CA LEU A 58 42.58 -0.56 -17.93
C LEU A 58 43.91 -1.05 -18.52
N SER A 59 44.61 -1.91 -17.78
CA SER A 59 45.77 -2.62 -18.31
C SER A 59 45.39 -3.55 -19.48
N ARG A 60 46.33 -3.84 -20.37
CA ARG A 60 46.09 -4.72 -21.53
C ARG A 60 45.55 -6.10 -21.13
N ARG A 61 46.06 -6.64 -20.01
CA ARG A 61 45.59 -7.92 -19.43
C ARG A 61 44.15 -7.81 -18.93
N MET A 62 43.78 -6.71 -18.29
CA MET A 62 42.42 -6.45 -17.82
C MET A 62 41.42 -6.30 -18.97
N ARG A 63 41.77 -5.55 -20.03
CA ARG A 63 40.92 -5.42 -21.23
C ARG A 63 40.63 -6.78 -21.86
N THR A 64 41.68 -7.58 -22.05
CA THR A 64 41.56 -8.93 -22.60
C THR A 64 40.68 -9.84 -21.74
N ALA A 65 40.77 -9.72 -20.41
CA ALA A 65 39.94 -10.48 -19.47
C ALA A 65 38.47 -10.03 -19.49
N LEU A 66 38.22 -8.72 -19.53
CA LEU A 66 36.87 -8.13 -19.62
C LEU A 66 36.21 -8.41 -20.98
N ASP A 67 36.97 -8.37 -22.08
CA ASP A 67 36.50 -8.77 -23.40
C ASP A 67 36.14 -10.25 -23.46
N ARG A 68 36.94 -11.10 -22.79
CA ARG A 68 36.61 -12.51 -22.63
C ARG A 68 35.33 -12.67 -21.81
N ALA A 69 35.20 -11.95 -20.69
CA ALA A 69 34.01 -11.98 -19.83
C ALA A 69 32.74 -11.56 -20.59
N LEU A 70 32.81 -10.48 -21.39
CA LEU A 70 31.76 -10.02 -22.30
C LEU A 70 31.34 -11.09 -23.30
N ARG A 71 32.32 -11.73 -23.96
CA ARG A 71 32.06 -12.78 -24.96
C ARG A 71 31.51 -14.06 -24.32
N SER A 72 31.92 -14.36 -23.10
CA SER A 72 31.43 -15.52 -22.33
C SER A 72 30.10 -15.28 -21.62
N GLY A 73 29.54 -14.07 -21.67
CA GLY A 73 28.30 -13.74 -20.99
C GLY A 73 28.41 -13.70 -19.46
N VAL A 74 29.63 -13.60 -18.90
CA VAL A 74 29.92 -13.53 -17.45
C VAL A 74 29.54 -12.16 -16.83
N GLY A 75 28.60 -11.46 -17.48
CA GLY A 75 27.92 -10.25 -17.03
C GLY A 75 26.46 -10.19 -17.52
N SER A 76 25.87 -11.31 -17.94
CA SER A 76 24.46 -11.41 -18.28
C SER A 76 23.72 -12.11 -17.15
N ALA A 77 23.42 -11.33 -16.09
CA ALA A 77 22.74 -11.69 -14.85
C ALA A 77 23.32 -12.93 -14.12
N PRO A 78 23.73 -12.85 -12.84
CA PRO A 78 24.12 -14.04 -12.10
C PRO A 78 22.97 -15.07 -12.16
N ALA A 79 23.26 -16.37 -12.15
CA ALA A 79 22.24 -17.43 -12.16
C ALA A 79 21.12 -17.20 -11.12
N SER A 80 21.45 -16.53 -10.01
CA SER A 80 20.51 -16.09 -8.97
C SER A 80 19.44 -15.08 -9.41
N GLU A 81 19.68 -14.26 -10.44
CA GLU A 81 18.68 -13.34 -11.01
C GLU A 81 17.75 -14.05 -11.99
N ARG A 82 18.25 -15.03 -12.76
CA ARG A 82 17.39 -15.88 -13.61
C ARG A 82 16.51 -16.79 -12.78
N ASP A 83 17.08 -17.40 -11.75
CA ASP A 83 16.32 -18.20 -10.79
C ASP A 83 15.26 -17.33 -10.07
N HIS A 84 15.57 -16.05 -9.82
CA HIS A 84 14.62 -15.11 -9.23
C HIS A 84 13.55 -14.66 -10.22
N ASP A 85 13.90 -14.41 -11.49
CA ASP A 85 12.95 -14.06 -12.54
C ASP A 85 12.01 -15.24 -12.85
N ASP A 86 12.53 -16.46 -12.91
CA ASP A 86 11.74 -17.69 -13.07
C ASP A 86 10.82 -17.91 -11.84
N GLU A 87 11.30 -17.62 -10.62
CA GLU A 87 10.48 -17.66 -9.40
C GLU A 87 9.38 -16.58 -9.41
N LEU A 88 9.69 -15.37 -9.87
CA LEU A 88 8.74 -14.27 -10.00
C LEU A 88 7.69 -14.57 -11.08
N GLU A 89 8.09 -15.15 -12.21
CA GLU A 89 7.18 -15.57 -13.27
C GLU A 89 6.24 -16.71 -12.79
N GLY A 90 6.79 -17.67 -12.02
CA GLY A 90 6.00 -18.69 -11.34
C GLY A 90 4.98 -18.12 -10.36
N ARG A 91 5.38 -17.14 -9.53
CA ARG A 91 4.49 -16.44 -8.60
C ARG A 91 3.42 -15.63 -9.33
N LEU A 92 3.75 -14.96 -10.43
CA LEU A 92 2.78 -14.22 -11.24
C LEU A 92 1.74 -15.14 -11.88
N LYS A 93 2.16 -16.31 -12.34
CA LYS A 93 1.25 -17.34 -12.88
C LYS A 93 0.32 -17.90 -11.79
N ASP A 94 0.85 -18.17 -10.60
CA ASP A 94 0.04 -18.61 -9.45
C ASP A 94 -0.97 -17.54 -9.03
N ILE A 95 -0.54 -16.28 -8.89
CA ILE A 95 -1.42 -15.15 -8.56
C ILE A 95 -2.51 -15.00 -9.62
N ARG A 96 -2.18 -15.10 -10.91
CA ARG A 96 -3.16 -15.02 -12.00
C ARG A 96 -4.19 -16.14 -11.90
N GLY A 97 -3.77 -17.38 -11.69
CA GLY A 97 -4.69 -18.51 -11.50
C GLY A 97 -5.59 -18.30 -10.27
N ARG A 98 -5.03 -17.79 -9.17
CA ARG A 98 -5.81 -17.47 -7.97
C ARG A 98 -6.83 -16.37 -8.21
N VAL A 99 -6.48 -15.32 -8.96
CA VAL A 99 -7.41 -14.26 -9.36
C VAL A 99 -8.54 -14.82 -10.21
N GLU A 100 -8.24 -15.64 -11.22
CA GLU A 100 -9.26 -16.28 -12.06
C GLU A 100 -10.22 -17.16 -11.23
N THR A 101 -9.70 -17.96 -10.29
CA THR A 101 -10.56 -18.78 -9.40
C THR A 101 -11.40 -17.93 -8.44
N LEU A 102 -10.87 -16.79 -7.99
CA LEU A 102 -11.58 -15.83 -7.16
C LEU A 102 -12.70 -15.15 -7.95
N GLU A 103 -12.45 -14.73 -9.19
CA GLU A 103 -13.47 -14.16 -10.08
C GLU A 103 -14.59 -15.18 -10.37
N GLU A 104 -14.25 -16.44 -10.60
CA GLU A 104 -15.24 -17.50 -10.79
C GLU A 104 -16.06 -17.74 -9.50
N SER A 105 -15.41 -17.72 -8.35
CA SER A 105 -16.09 -17.89 -7.05
C SER A 105 -17.00 -16.69 -6.72
N VAL A 106 -16.55 -15.47 -7.00
CA VAL A 106 -17.32 -14.24 -6.80
C VAL A 106 -18.51 -14.18 -7.75
N SER A 107 -18.34 -14.53 -9.02
CA SER A 107 -19.44 -14.56 -9.99
C SER A 107 -20.50 -15.60 -9.61
N LYS A 108 -20.10 -16.80 -9.16
CA LYS A 108 -21.01 -17.82 -8.60
C LYS A 108 -21.73 -17.31 -7.35
N GLY A 109 -21.01 -16.67 -6.43
CA GLY A 109 -21.60 -16.08 -5.22
C GLY A 109 -22.61 -14.97 -5.52
N LEU A 110 -22.30 -14.08 -6.47
CA LEU A 110 -23.22 -13.03 -6.92
C LEU A 110 -24.46 -13.60 -7.59
N ALA A 111 -24.33 -14.67 -8.38
CA ALA A 111 -25.47 -15.36 -8.98
C ALA A 111 -26.39 -15.97 -7.90
N ALA A 112 -25.81 -16.59 -6.87
CA ALA A 112 -26.55 -17.13 -5.73
C ALA A 112 -27.29 -16.02 -4.95
N VAL A 113 -26.59 -14.96 -4.56
CA VAL A 113 -27.19 -13.81 -3.85
C VAL A 113 -28.30 -13.16 -4.67
N ARG A 114 -28.13 -13.04 -6.00
CA ARG A 114 -29.19 -12.52 -6.89
C ARG A 114 -30.41 -13.44 -6.92
N GLY A 115 -30.20 -14.76 -6.79
CA GLY A 115 -31.27 -15.74 -6.60
C GLY A 115 -32.01 -15.52 -5.29
N ASP A 116 -31.29 -15.41 -4.17
CA ASP A 116 -31.86 -15.21 -2.84
C ASP A 116 -32.64 -13.90 -2.73
N VAL A 117 -32.12 -12.80 -3.29
CA VAL A 117 -32.83 -11.51 -3.34
C VAL A 117 -34.14 -11.62 -4.12
N LYS A 118 -34.16 -12.38 -5.22
CA LYS A 118 -35.40 -12.62 -5.98
C LYS A 118 -36.39 -13.46 -5.15
N ALA A 119 -35.93 -14.47 -4.44
CA ALA A 119 -36.77 -15.29 -3.57
C ALA A 119 -37.38 -14.44 -2.44
N LEU A 120 -36.56 -13.69 -1.71
CA LEU A 120 -37.00 -12.79 -0.64
C LEU A 120 -37.97 -11.71 -1.14
N ARG A 121 -37.75 -11.17 -2.35
CA ARG A 121 -38.68 -10.20 -2.96
C ARG A 121 -40.04 -10.84 -3.26
N ASN A 122 -40.07 -12.09 -3.69
CA ASN A 122 -41.31 -12.82 -3.93
C ASN A 122 -42.04 -13.14 -2.61
N GLU A 123 -41.30 -13.54 -1.58
CA GLU A 123 -41.84 -13.76 -0.24
C GLU A 123 -42.43 -12.48 0.35
N LEU A 124 -41.71 -11.36 0.27
CA LEU A 124 -42.21 -10.06 0.70
C LEU A 124 -43.48 -9.66 -0.05
N ALA A 125 -43.51 -9.85 -1.37
CA ALA A 125 -44.71 -9.59 -2.17
C ALA A 125 -45.91 -10.46 -1.75
N GLN A 126 -45.68 -11.71 -1.33
CA GLN A 126 -46.74 -12.57 -0.78
C GLN A 126 -47.21 -12.10 0.60
N VAL A 127 -46.28 -11.71 1.48
CA VAL A 127 -46.62 -11.17 2.82
C VAL A 127 -47.42 -9.88 2.70
N VAL A 128 -47.01 -8.95 1.83
CA VAL A 128 -47.74 -7.70 1.58
C VAL A 128 -49.15 -7.96 1.05
N ARG A 129 -49.32 -8.93 0.13
CA ARG A 129 -50.66 -9.33 -0.34
C ARG A 129 -51.51 -9.91 0.79
N ARG A 130 -50.92 -10.74 1.66
CA ARG A 130 -51.63 -11.30 2.83
C ARG A 130 -52.03 -10.22 3.83
N ALA A 131 -51.16 -9.25 4.09
CA ALA A 131 -51.48 -8.11 4.95
C ALA A 131 -52.61 -7.25 4.36
N ALA A 132 -52.58 -6.99 3.04
CA ALA A 132 -53.65 -6.26 2.36
C ALA A 132 -55.01 -6.99 2.37
N THR A 133 -55.01 -8.33 2.45
CA THR A 133 -56.25 -9.10 2.61
C THR A 133 -56.75 -9.19 4.06
N LEU A 134 -55.91 -8.86 5.05
CA LEU A 134 -56.26 -8.90 6.47
C LEU A 134 -56.76 -7.56 7.02
N GLU A 135 -56.62 -6.46 6.26
CA GLU A 135 -57.16 -5.15 6.61
C GLU A 135 -58.39 -4.79 5.75
N PRO A 136 -59.60 -5.16 6.19
CA PRO A 136 -60.80 -4.41 5.87
C PRO A 136 -61.46 -3.93 7.18
N GLY A 137 -61.02 -2.79 7.71
CA GLY A 137 -61.77 -2.12 8.79
C GLY A 137 -60.95 -1.20 9.68
N GLY A 138 -60.73 0.04 9.22
CA GLY A 138 -60.02 1.05 10.01
C GLY A 138 -60.22 2.47 9.50
N ALA A 139 -61.47 2.90 9.33
CA ALA A 139 -61.79 4.31 9.16
C ALA A 139 -61.78 5.00 10.53
N VAL A 140 -60.80 5.88 10.79
CA VAL A 140 -60.92 6.94 11.80
C VAL A 140 -60.27 8.19 11.23
N GLY A 141 -61.09 9.21 10.98
CA GLY A 141 -60.64 10.55 10.65
C GLY A 141 -60.12 11.29 11.88
N VAL A 142 -59.21 12.22 11.66
CA VAL A 142 -59.01 13.37 12.54
C VAL A 142 -58.75 14.60 11.67
N SER A 143 -59.65 15.56 11.79
CA SER A 143 -59.57 16.90 11.20
C SER A 143 -58.69 17.82 12.04
N ALA A 144 -58.00 18.71 11.33
CA ALA A 144 -57.79 20.16 11.53
C ALA A 144 -57.50 20.78 12.93
N ASP A 145 -56.59 21.77 12.82
CA ASP A 145 -56.32 22.97 13.63
C ASP A 145 -55.42 22.92 14.88
N GLY A 146 -54.43 23.82 14.84
CA GLY A 146 -53.47 24.09 15.91
C GLY A 146 -52.25 24.86 15.41
N GLN A 147 -52.45 26.13 15.02
CA GLN A 147 -51.38 27.11 14.84
C GLN A 147 -50.88 27.54 16.23
N ASP A 148 -49.58 27.41 16.49
CA ASP A 148 -48.89 28.32 17.42
C ASP A 148 -47.43 28.52 17.01
N ALA A 149 -47.05 29.78 16.93
CA ALA A 149 -45.76 30.25 16.47
C ALA A 149 -44.73 30.18 17.59
N GLY A 150 -43.73 29.33 17.39
CA GLY A 150 -42.44 29.41 18.05
C GLY A 150 -41.38 29.07 17.01
N THR A 151 -40.56 30.06 16.62
CA THR A 151 -39.40 29.88 15.76
C THR A 151 -38.36 29.02 16.47
N GLN A 152 -38.60 27.72 16.53
CA GLN A 152 -37.57 26.70 16.65
C GLN A 152 -36.96 26.51 15.26
N PRO A 153 -35.62 26.42 15.14
CA PRO A 153 -35.02 26.07 13.86
C PRO A 153 -35.63 24.74 13.42
N THR A 154 -36.17 24.74 12.21
CA THR A 154 -36.79 23.59 11.54
C THR A 154 -35.90 22.36 11.74
N ARG A 155 -36.23 21.52 12.73
CA ARG A 155 -35.75 20.14 12.80
C ARG A 155 -36.30 19.46 11.57
N MET A 156 -35.48 19.37 10.54
CA MET A 156 -35.80 18.60 9.34
C MET A 156 -36.14 17.18 9.80
N PRO A 157 -37.36 16.69 9.52
CA PRO A 157 -37.76 15.36 9.94
C PRO A 157 -36.89 14.32 9.22
N GLY A 158 -36.03 13.67 10.00
CA GLY A 158 -35.40 12.38 9.73
C GLY A 158 -35.01 12.13 8.28
N VAL A 159 -33.93 12.78 7.81
CA VAL A 159 -33.16 12.22 6.70
C VAL A 159 -32.55 10.94 7.25
N ARG A 160 -33.26 9.81 7.11
CA ARG A 160 -32.73 8.50 7.45
C ARG A 160 -31.52 8.28 6.54
N ARG A 161 -30.31 8.38 7.11
CA ARG A 161 -29.09 8.01 6.40
C ARG A 161 -29.28 6.63 5.80
N GLU A 162 -28.97 6.52 4.51
CA GLU A 162 -28.98 5.24 3.80
C GLU A 162 -27.96 4.26 4.42
N PHE A 163 -26.92 4.79 5.10
CA PHE A 163 -25.83 4.01 5.71
C PHE A 163 -25.46 4.57 7.10
N PRO A 164 -26.17 4.19 8.18
CA PRO A 164 -25.87 4.68 9.54
C PRO A 164 -24.53 4.17 10.08
N ASP A 165 -24.01 3.06 9.55
CA ASP A 165 -22.75 2.44 10.00
C ASP A 165 -21.50 2.99 9.28
N LEU A 166 -21.66 3.93 8.34
CA LEU A 166 -20.56 4.50 7.56
C LEU A 166 -20.11 5.81 8.17
N VAL A 167 -18.87 5.85 8.65
CA VAL A 167 -18.23 7.09 9.09
C VAL A 167 -17.71 7.81 7.84
N THR A 168 -18.10 9.05 7.62
CA THR A 168 -17.56 9.87 6.52
C THR A 168 -16.37 10.70 7.00
N LEU A 169 -15.53 11.15 6.07
CA LEU A 169 -14.46 12.12 6.38
C LEU A 169 -15.04 13.49 6.75
N GLU A 170 -16.00 13.95 5.97
CA GLU A 170 -16.71 15.21 6.22
C GLU A 170 -17.80 15.00 7.26
N PRO A 171 -17.90 15.88 8.27
CA PRO A 171 -18.98 15.82 9.25
C PRO A 171 -20.31 16.14 8.59
N ALA A 172 -21.31 15.30 8.81
CA ALA A 172 -22.68 15.66 8.48
C ALA A 172 -23.40 16.23 9.69
N TYR A 173 -24.48 16.95 9.41
CA TYR A 173 -25.29 17.64 10.40
C TYR A 173 -25.91 16.70 11.44
N ASP A 174 -26.15 15.43 11.09
CA ASP A 174 -26.79 14.41 11.92
C ASP A 174 -25.80 13.44 12.58
N ASP A 175 -24.49 13.59 12.37
CA ASP A 175 -23.49 12.63 12.87
C ASP A 175 -23.51 12.47 14.40
N GLU A 176 -23.73 13.56 15.14
CA GLU A 176 -23.78 13.53 16.60
C GLU A 176 -25.00 12.74 17.12
N GLU A 177 -26.13 12.85 16.43
CA GLU A 177 -27.35 12.09 16.77
C GLU A 177 -27.24 10.62 16.35
N VAL A 178 -26.52 10.32 15.26
CA VAL A 178 -26.36 8.96 14.70
C VAL A 178 -25.32 8.14 15.45
N PHE A 179 -24.17 8.75 15.79
CA PHE A 179 -23.07 8.04 16.46
C PHE A 179 -23.12 8.16 17.99
N GLY A 180 -23.91 9.11 18.52
CA GLY A 180 -24.18 9.27 19.94
C GLY A 180 -22.92 9.24 20.80
N GLU A 181 -22.80 8.23 21.66
CA GLU A 181 -21.68 8.07 22.59
C GLU A 181 -20.31 7.96 21.92
N PHE A 182 -20.23 7.56 20.64
CA PHE A 182 -18.95 7.34 19.93
C PHE A 182 -18.53 8.54 19.09
N TRP A 183 -19.31 9.62 19.10
CA TRP A 183 -19.02 10.85 18.35
C TRP A 183 -17.62 11.40 18.65
N HIS A 184 -17.21 11.38 19.93
CA HIS A 184 -15.89 11.86 20.35
C HIS A 184 -14.73 11.07 19.70
N LEU A 185 -14.88 9.76 19.49
CA LEU A 185 -13.87 8.93 18.83
C LEU A 185 -13.79 9.23 17.32
N ILE A 186 -14.93 9.55 16.71
CA ILE A 186 -15.01 9.91 15.28
C ILE A 186 -14.37 11.27 15.04
N VAL A 187 -14.63 12.25 15.92
CA VAL A 187 -13.98 13.57 15.87
C VAL A 187 -12.45 13.43 16.03
N GLU A 188 -12.01 12.62 17.00
CA GLU A 188 -10.58 12.34 17.18
C GLU A 188 -9.98 11.66 15.94
N TRP A 189 -10.65 10.65 15.39
CA TRP A 189 -10.20 9.96 14.17
C TRP A 189 -10.14 10.89 12.96
N ARG A 190 -11.12 11.78 12.76
CA ARG A 190 -11.12 12.78 11.68
C ARG A 190 -9.97 13.76 11.82
N GLY A 191 -9.79 14.32 13.03
CA GLY A 191 -8.70 15.26 13.30
C GLY A 191 -7.32 14.61 13.13
N LEU A 192 -7.17 13.36 13.55
CA LEU A 192 -5.95 12.60 13.27
C LEU A 192 -5.78 12.37 11.77
N LYS A 193 -6.82 11.99 11.04
CA LYS A 193 -6.72 11.73 9.59
C LYS A 193 -6.35 12.95 8.76
N GLU A 194 -6.83 14.14 9.15
CA GLU A 194 -6.43 15.41 8.51
C GLU A 194 -4.96 15.76 8.79
N THR A 195 -4.49 15.47 9.99
CA THR A 195 -3.12 15.79 10.42
C THR A 195 -2.11 14.68 10.14
N HIS A 196 -2.58 13.48 9.81
CA HIS A 196 -1.75 12.29 9.64
C HIS A 196 -0.98 12.38 8.31
N PRO A 197 0.35 12.51 8.34
CA PRO A 197 1.11 12.52 7.10
C PRO A 197 1.05 11.13 6.46
N ASN A 198 0.68 11.08 5.17
CA ASN A 198 0.62 9.83 4.38
C ASN A 198 1.92 9.00 4.43
N ARG A 199 3.06 9.66 4.71
CA ARG A 199 4.35 9.03 5.00
C ARG A 199 5.12 9.89 6.00
N GLY A 200 5.50 9.31 7.14
CA GLY A 200 6.35 9.96 8.13
C GLY A 200 7.52 9.08 8.56
N LYS A 201 8.49 9.71 9.22
CA LYS A 201 9.61 9.04 9.89
C LYS A 201 9.82 9.69 11.24
N GLY A 202 10.13 8.89 12.26
CA GLY A 202 10.42 9.39 13.60
C GLY A 202 9.47 8.86 14.67
N LEU A 203 9.78 9.19 15.92
CA LEU A 203 9.01 8.75 17.09
C LEU A 203 7.61 9.36 17.08
N ASP A 204 7.49 10.67 16.82
CA ASP A 204 6.21 11.37 16.85
C ASP A 204 5.24 10.84 15.80
N TRP A 205 5.74 10.50 14.61
CA TRP A 205 4.93 9.83 13.60
C TRP A 205 4.46 8.46 14.07
N LEU A 206 5.36 7.64 14.62
CA LEU A 206 5.02 6.30 15.10
C LEU A 206 4.01 6.34 16.27
N THR A 207 4.06 7.34 17.14
CA THR A 207 3.07 7.52 18.22
C THR A 207 1.71 7.93 17.69
N THR A 208 1.67 8.83 16.71
CA THR A 208 0.42 9.26 16.06
C THR A 208 -0.20 8.11 15.26
N GLU A 209 0.61 7.33 14.54
CA GLU A 209 0.20 6.13 13.81
C GLU A 209 -0.33 5.04 14.77
N GLU A 210 0.33 4.82 15.92
CA GLU A 210 -0.20 3.88 16.93
C GLU A 210 -1.58 4.31 17.44
N ARG A 211 -1.75 5.61 17.76
CA ARG A 211 -3.04 6.14 18.22
C ARG A 211 -4.11 6.03 17.14
N PHE A 212 -3.76 6.34 15.90
CA PHE A 212 -4.64 6.23 14.75
C PHE A 212 -5.12 4.80 14.53
N LEU A 213 -4.21 3.82 14.43
CA LEU A 213 -4.57 2.40 14.26
C LEU A 213 -5.38 1.85 15.44
N ALA A 214 -5.09 2.30 16.67
CA ALA A 214 -5.85 1.89 17.85
C ALA A 214 -7.30 2.41 17.81
N LEU A 215 -7.51 3.64 17.35
CA LEU A 215 -8.84 4.20 17.15
C LEU A 215 -9.60 3.48 16.05
N GLU A 216 -8.95 3.18 14.91
CA GLU A 216 -9.58 2.43 13.82
C GLU A 216 -10.04 1.04 14.27
N LEU A 217 -9.21 0.33 15.02
CA LEU A 217 -9.58 -0.97 15.59
C LEU A 217 -10.74 -0.86 16.58
N THR A 218 -10.78 0.21 17.38
CA THR A 218 -11.87 0.43 18.33
C THR A 218 -13.19 0.67 17.59
N LEU A 219 -13.17 1.51 16.55
CA LEU A 219 -14.34 1.81 15.71
C LEU A 219 -14.82 0.56 14.95
N LEU A 220 -13.91 -0.25 14.38
CA LEU A 220 -14.26 -1.43 13.59
C LEU A 220 -14.66 -2.66 14.42
N GLU A 221 -13.97 -2.93 15.55
CA GLU A 221 -14.20 -4.14 16.35
C GLU A 221 -15.28 -3.94 17.41
N LYS A 222 -15.23 -2.82 18.15
CA LYS A 222 -16.18 -2.59 19.26
C LYS A 222 -17.48 -1.98 18.79
N HIS A 223 -17.42 -1.06 17.84
CA HIS A 223 -18.60 -0.28 17.41
C HIS A 223 -19.16 -0.72 16.07
N GLY A 224 -18.45 -1.60 15.36
CA GLY A 224 -18.89 -2.15 14.08
C GLY A 224 -18.99 -1.17 12.94
N LEU A 225 -18.40 0.02 13.10
CA LEU A 225 -18.43 1.10 12.14
C LEU A 225 -17.50 0.81 10.97
N THR A 226 -17.91 1.24 9.78
CA THR A 226 -17.10 1.16 8.55
C THR A 226 -16.40 2.50 8.30
N LEU A 227 -15.10 2.45 8.01
CA LEU A 227 -14.27 3.63 7.79
C LEU A 227 -14.01 3.82 6.27
N PRO A 228 -14.00 5.06 5.76
CA PRO A 228 -13.70 5.38 4.37
C PRO A 228 -12.17 5.43 4.17
N PRO A 229 -11.58 5.10 3.00
CA PRO A 229 -12.16 5.04 1.65
C PRO A 229 -12.49 3.63 1.14
N GLU A 230 -12.72 2.66 2.02
CA GLU A 230 -12.87 1.27 1.61
C GLU A 230 -14.30 0.96 1.14
N THR A 231 -14.41 0.11 0.11
CA THR A 231 -15.65 -0.23 -0.59
C THR A 231 -16.74 -0.66 0.39
N TYR A 232 -17.80 0.14 0.51
CA TYR A 232 -18.97 -0.22 1.29
C TYR A 232 -19.92 -1.11 0.45
N PRO A 233 -20.58 -2.15 1.02
CA PRO A 233 -20.45 -2.64 2.40
C PRO A 233 -19.28 -3.59 2.58
N LEU A 234 -18.59 -3.47 3.72
CA LEU A 234 -17.54 -4.39 4.13
C LEU A 234 -18.12 -5.74 4.53
N ARG A 235 -17.94 -6.75 3.68
CA ARG A 235 -18.41 -8.12 3.96
C ARG A 235 -17.54 -8.77 5.04
N GLY A 236 -18.07 -9.74 5.78
CA GLY A 236 -17.42 -10.32 6.97
C GLY A 236 -15.97 -10.78 6.77
N LEU A 237 -15.64 -11.34 5.60
CA LEU A 237 -14.25 -11.71 5.26
C LEU A 237 -13.33 -10.50 5.07
N GLU A 238 -13.76 -9.50 4.33
CA GLU A 238 -13.00 -8.25 4.11
C GLU A 238 -12.81 -7.49 5.42
N ARG A 239 -13.86 -7.45 6.25
CA ARG A 239 -13.80 -6.87 7.59
C ARG A 239 -12.79 -7.61 8.48
N SER A 240 -12.76 -8.93 8.44
CA SER A 240 -11.78 -9.73 9.20
C SER A 240 -10.35 -9.55 8.69
N ALA A 241 -10.17 -9.43 7.37
CA ALA A 241 -8.87 -9.18 6.76
C ALA A 241 -8.35 -7.79 7.14
N GLN A 242 -9.21 -6.79 7.12
CA GLN A 242 -8.91 -5.43 7.53
C GLN A 242 -8.58 -5.30 9.01
N THR A 243 -9.34 -5.92 9.91
CA THR A 243 -9.04 -5.90 11.35
C THR A 243 -7.73 -6.63 11.62
N ASN A 244 -7.48 -7.77 10.98
CA ASN A 244 -6.22 -8.50 11.11
C ASN A 244 -5.04 -7.69 10.56
N TRP A 245 -5.19 -7.01 9.42
CA TRP A 245 -4.17 -6.13 8.87
C TRP A 245 -3.87 -4.96 9.81
N ARG A 246 -4.91 -4.28 10.33
CA ARG A 246 -4.76 -3.17 11.30
C ARG A 246 -4.10 -3.63 12.60
N ARG A 247 -4.42 -4.83 13.12
CA ARG A 247 -3.75 -5.44 14.28
C ARG A 247 -2.28 -5.72 14.00
N ALA A 248 -1.96 -6.28 12.84
CA ALA A 248 -0.59 -6.55 12.44
C ALA A 248 0.21 -5.24 12.34
N ALA A 249 -0.34 -4.23 11.66
CA ALA A 249 0.23 -2.88 11.55
C ALA A 249 0.49 -2.27 12.93
N LEU A 250 -0.48 -2.33 13.85
CA LEU A 250 -0.32 -1.83 15.22
C LEU A 250 0.77 -2.59 16.00
N SER A 251 0.89 -3.90 15.79
CA SER A 251 1.94 -4.69 16.42
C SER A 251 3.33 -4.30 15.91
N ASP A 252 3.44 -3.98 14.62
CA ASP A 252 4.69 -3.59 13.99
C ASP A 252 5.09 -2.14 14.31
N THR A 253 4.13 -1.21 14.40
CA THR A 253 4.39 0.16 14.86
C THR A 253 4.87 0.19 16.30
N ARG A 254 4.26 -0.61 17.20
CA ARG A 254 4.76 -0.79 18.59
C ARG A 254 6.16 -1.35 18.65
N ARG A 255 6.49 -2.32 17.79
CA ARG A 255 7.86 -2.86 17.69
C ARG A 255 8.83 -1.80 17.19
N ALA A 256 8.44 -0.98 16.23
CA ALA A 256 9.23 0.13 15.71
C ALA A 256 9.48 1.19 16.78
N LEU A 257 8.47 1.57 17.58
CA LEU A 257 8.61 2.47 18.73
C LEU A 257 9.64 1.94 19.74
N ARG A 258 9.48 0.68 20.17
CA ARG A 258 10.44 0.06 21.11
C ARG A 258 11.86 0.05 20.56
N LYS A 259 12.03 -0.21 19.25
CA LYS A 259 13.36 -0.15 18.60
C LYS A 259 13.90 1.28 18.58
N ALA A 260 13.09 2.26 18.21
CA ALA A 260 13.48 3.67 18.14
C ALA A 260 13.86 4.22 19.54
N GLU A 261 13.10 3.89 20.58
CA GLU A 261 13.44 4.24 21.96
C GLU A 261 14.74 3.59 22.43
N ARG A 262 14.95 2.31 22.12
CA ARG A 262 16.21 1.61 22.43
C ARG A 262 17.39 2.26 21.73
N LEU A 263 17.26 2.58 20.44
CA LEU A 263 18.29 3.28 19.69
C LEU A 263 18.56 4.67 20.27
N ARG A 264 17.53 5.41 20.70
CA ARG A 264 17.69 6.69 21.38
C ARG A 264 18.45 6.53 22.70
N LYS A 265 18.14 5.50 23.50
CA LYS A 265 18.87 5.19 24.74
C LYS A 265 20.33 4.83 24.47
N VAL A 266 20.58 3.93 23.51
CA VAL A 266 21.95 3.54 23.10
C VAL A 266 22.73 4.74 22.59
N ARG A 267 22.11 5.58 21.76
CA ARG A 267 22.72 6.82 21.27
C ARG A 267 23.04 7.76 22.43
N ARG A 268 22.13 7.96 23.38
CA ARG A 268 22.34 8.80 24.56
C ARG A 268 23.49 8.30 25.45
N VAL A 269 23.65 6.99 25.56
CA VAL A 269 24.78 6.36 26.27
C VAL A 269 26.08 6.54 25.49
N LEU A 270 26.08 6.30 24.18
CA LEU A 270 27.26 6.48 23.32
C LEU A 270 27.70 7.94 23.18
N THR A 271 26.77 8.90 23.25
CA THR A 271 27.08 10.33 23.21
C THR A 271 27.34 10.94 24.58
N PHE A 272 27.44 10.13 25.66
CA PHE A 272 27.72 10.59 27.03
C PHE A 272 26.83 11.76 27.51
N GLY A 273 25.59 11.85 27.03
CA GLY A 273 24.69 12.93 27.43
C GLY A 273 25.01 14.32 26.88
N LEU A 274 25.94 14.47 25.91
CA LEU A 274 25.90 15.65 25.04
C LEU A 274 24.73 15.47 24.09
N TRP A 275 23.58 16.07 24.43
CA TRP A 275 22.44 16.52 23.59
C TRP A 275 21.21 16.67 24.47
#